data_AF-A0A914KS74-F1
#
_entry.id   AF-A0A914KS74-F1
#
_cell.length_a   1.000
_cell.length_b   1.000
_cell.length_c   1.000
_cell.angle_alpha   90.00
_cell.angle_beta   90.00
_cell.angle_gamma   90.00
#
_symmetry.space_group_name_H-M   'P 1'
#
loop_
_entity.id
_entity.type
_entity.pdbx_description
1 polymer ?
#
loop_
_entity_poly.entity_id
_entity_poly.type
_entity_poly.pdbx_seq_one_letter_code
_entity_poly.pdbx_strand_id
1 'polypeptide(L)'
;MRLDQLNRTIPGRHGFDNFEQSYSSVVHWDWARGTLAYSRLRGLRQIRNLNEASHSNETLKKWIKGVDFVDKYNHFVTIICVGIDKNIGEDFCNFVKNRIRVELVLSLEEYPKLEYSHISPNKSKKGKCEKRLIAGKKFKKFWENNWCKQWIVGLNLPELFNYSKKEKISLNYYFLKFIKKIKGKYIKLKKIERTNVAINLRYTDIHEAKKFWGDN
;
A
#
# COMPACT_ATOMS: atom_id res chain seq x y z
N MET A 1 -19.25 28.14 33.17
CA MET A 1 -19.90 27.48 32.02
C MET A 1 -19.83 25.99 32.27
N ARG A 2 -20.98 25.34 32.57
CA ARG A 2 -21.07 23.96 33.10
C ARG A 2 -21.01 22.91 31.98
N LEU A 3 -20.39 21.76 32.29
CA LEU A 3 -20.14 20.59 31.42
C LEU A 3 -21.40 19.74 31.11
N ASP A 4 -22.61 20.27 31.32
CA ASP A 4 -23.84 19.47 31.30
C ASP A 4 -24.62 19.50 29.97
N GLN A 5 -24.08 20.12 28.91
CA GLN A 5 -24.82 20.30 27.64
C GLN A 5 -24.40 19.38 26.49
N LEU A 6 -23.46 18.46 26.66
CA LEU A 6 -22.99 17.55 25.60
C LEU A 6 -23.69 16.17 25.56
N ASN A 7 -24.72 15.94 26.37
CA ASN A 7 -25.35 14.63 26.55
C ASN A 7 -26.65 14.39 25.76
N ARG A 8 -26.88 15.08 24.64
CA ARG A 8 -28.08 14.85 23.82
C ARG A 8 -27.74 14.56 22.37
N THR A 9 -27.33 13.32 22.12
CA THR A 9 -27.69 12.44 20.97
C THR A 9 -26.62 11.35 20.78
N ILE A 10 -26.53 10.43 21.74
CA ILE A 10 -25.90 9.12 21.48
C ILE A 10 -27.05 8.10 21.47
N PRO A 11 -27.34 7.45 20.32
CA PRO A 11 -28.34 6.40 20.28
C PRO A 11 -27.95 5.27 21.24
N GLY A 12 -28.94 4.80 21.99
CA GLY A 12 -28.79 3.81 23.05
C GLY A 12 -28.27 2.44 22.57
N ARG A 13 -27.91 1.66 23.59
CA ARG A 13 -27.25 0.34 23.67
C ARG A 13 -27.67 -0.80 22.71
N HIS A 14 -28.56 -0.60 21.74
CA HIS A 14 -29.03 -1.67 20.83
C HIS A 14 -28.71 -1.45 19.34
N GLY A 15 -27.99 -0.39 18.97
CA GLY A 15 -27.68 -0.08 17.57
C GLY A 15 -26.37 -0.64 17.00
N PHE A 16 -25.48 -1.22 17.83
CA PHE A 16 -24.14 -1.63 17.37
C PHE A 16 -24.07 -3.07 16.86
N ASP A 17 -24.93 -3.97 17.33
CA ASP A 17 -24.89 -5.38 16.94
C ASP A 17 -25.48 -5.62 15.53
N ASN A 18 -26.31 -4.68 15.04
CA ASN A 18 -26.88 -4.74 13.70
C ASN A 18 -26.02 -4.04 12.63
N PHE A 19 -24.90 -3.41 13.01
CA PHE A 19 -24.05 -2.67 12.06
C PHE A 19 -23.13 -3.58 11.23
N GLU A 20 -22.89 -4.82 11.67
CA GLU A 20 -22.09 -5.81 10.93
C GLU A 20 -22.88 -6.47 9.78
N GLN A 21 -24.22 -6.54 9.85
CA GLN A 21 -25.04 -7.20 8.82
C GLN A 21 -25.44 -6.29 7.65
N SER A 22 -25.35 -4.97 7.77
CA SER A 22 -25.78 -4.04 6.71
C SER A 22 -24.71 -3.72 5.66
N TYR A 23 -23.52 -4.30 5.72
CA TYR A 23 -22.43 -4.04 4.76
C TYR A 23 -22.52 -4.85 3.45
N SER A 24 -23.54 -5.69 3.29
CA SER A 24 -23.69 -6.54 2.09
C SER A 24 -24.35 -5.85 0.88
N SER A 25 -24.87 -4.62 1.00
CA SER A 25 -25.66 -4.05 -0.10
C SER A 25 -25.65 -2.52 -0.17
N VAL A 26 -24.49 -1.86 -0.26
CA VAL A 26 -24.44 -0.49 -0.81
C VAL A 26 -23.17 -0.26 -1.61
N VAL A 27 -23.39 0.00 -2.89
CA VAL A 27 -22.47 0.30 -3.97
C VAL A 27 -21.68 1.58 -3.69
N HIS A 28 -20.35 1.51 -3.90
CA HIS A 28 -19.47 2.61 -4.28
C HIS A 28 -19.39 3.83 -3.32
N TRP A 29 -18.75 3.66 -2.15
CA TRP A 29 -18.25 4.79 -1.36
C TRP A 29 -16.74 4.95 -1.53
N ASP A 30 -16.29 6.20 -1.65
CA ASP A 30 -14.89 6.65 -1.68
C ASP A 30 -14.03 5.98 -0.57
N TRP A 31 -13.29 4.93 -0.93
CA TRP A 31 -12.60 4.01 0.00
C TRP A 31 -11.48 4.64 0.85
N ALA A 32 -10.99 5.82 0.47
CA ALA A 32 -10.16 6.65 1.36
C ALA A 32 -10.87 6.92 2.69
N ARG A 33 -12.20 7.09 2.66
CA ARG A 33 -13.05 7.19 3.85
C ARG A 33 -13.16 5.87 4.59
N GLY A 34 -13.16 4.72 3.92
CA GLY A 34 -13.21 3.39 4.54
C GLY A 34 -11.97 3.06 5.38
N THR A 35 -10.76 3.27 4.84
CA THR A 35 -9.50 3.04 5.59
C THR A 35 -9.35 4.03 6.74
N LEU A 36 -9.69 5.31 6.51
CA LEU A 36 -9.70 6.34 7.55
C LEU A 36 -10.78 6.06 8.61
N ALA A 37 -11.97 5.58 8.21
CA ALA A 37 -13.05 5.22 9.13
C ALA A 37 -12.68 4.00 9.97
N TYR A 38 -12.10 2.96 9.39
CA TYR A 38 -11.61 1.80 10.14
C TYR A 38 -10.51 2.21 11.15
N SER A 39 -9.54 3.02 10.71
CA SER A 39 -8.49 3.54 11.58
C SER A 39 -9.06 4.42 12.70
N ARG A 40 -10.08 5.22 12.39
CA ARG A 40 -10.79 6.08 13.35
C ARG A 40 -11.62 5.28 14.35
N LEU A 41 -12.36 4.26 13.91
CA LEU A 41 -13.16 3.39 14.78
C LEU A 41 -12.26 2.56 15.71
N ARG A 42 -11.15 2.02 15.20
CA ARG A 42 -10.13 1.35 16.02
C ARG A 42 -9.54 2.30 17.08
N GLY A 43 -9.23 3.54 16.67
CA GLY A 43 -8.78 4.59 17.58
C GLY A 43 -9.78 4.88 18.70
N LEU A 44 -11.05 5.09 18.34
CA LEU A 44 -12.12 5.39 19.31
C LEU A 44 -12.37 4.24 20.29
N ARG A 45 -12.39 2.99 19.82
CA ARG A 45 -12.58 1.80 20.68
C ARG A 45 -11.44 1.67 21.71
N GLN A 46 -10.21 1.97 21.31
CA GLN A 46 -9.06 1.87 22.21
C GLN A 46 -8.92 3.07 23.15
N ILE A 47 -9.28 4.30 22.73
CA ILE A 47 -9.40 5.45 23.64
C ILE A 47 -10.43 5.16 24.74
N ARG A 48 -11.55 4.53 24.37
CA ARG A 48 -12.55 4.09 25.34
C ARG A 48 -11.97 3.08 26.33
N ASN A 49 -11.26 2.06 25.85
CA ASN A 49 -10.61 1.07 26.72
C ASN A 49 -9.49 1.69 27.59
N LEU A 50 -8.78 2.71 27.12
CA LEU A 50 -7.77 3.46 27.88
C LEU A 50 -8.38 4.33 28.97
N ASN A 51 -9.61 4.84 28.77
CA ASN A 51 -10.34 5.60 29.80
C ASN A 51 -10.96 4.68 30.85
N GLU A 52 -11.25 3.42 30.50
CA GLU A 52 -11.87 2.42 31.38
C GLU A 52 -10.84 1.60 32.19
N ALA A 53 -9.55 1.63 31.83
CA ALA A 53 -8.50 0.88 32.51
C ALA A 53 -7.28 1.76 32.85
N SER A 54 -6.73 1.62 34.06
CA SER A 54 -5.49 2.25 34.52
C SER A 54 -4.26 1.74 33.75
N HIS A 55 -4.13 2.13 32.49
CA HIS A 55 -3.10 1.62 31.60
C HIS A 55 -1.78 2.40 31.71
N SER A 56 -0.68 1.67 31.75
CA SER A 56 0.67 2.22 31.85
C SER A 56 1.08 3.01 30.60
N ASN A 57 2.01 3.96 30.76
CA ASN A 57 2.59 4.76 29.67
C ASN A 57 3.15 3.92 28.50
N GLU A 58 3.50 2.66 28.73
CA GLU A 58 4.00 1.75 27.68
C GLU A 58 2.91 1.29 26.70
N THR A 59 1.68 1.06 27.17
CA THR A 59 0.55 0.67 26.31
C THR A 59 0.19 1.82 25.36
N LEU A 60 0.17 3.05 25.88
CA LEU A 60 -0.04 4.25 25.08
C LEU A 60 1.09 4.46 24.06
N LYS A 61 2.36 4.25 24.46
CA LYS A 61 3.51 4.32 23.55
C LYS A 61 3.43 3.28 22.42
N LYS A 62 3.02 2.04 22.71
CA LYS A 62 2.80 0.99 21.69
C LYS A 62 1.67 1.38 20.73
N TRP A 63 0.60 1.98 21.24
CA TRP A 63 -0.51 2.49 20.42
C TRP A 63 -0.07 3.60 19.47
N ILE A 64 0.63 4.63 19.97
CA ILE A 64 1.14 5.75 19.16
C ILE A 64 2.09 5.25 18.07
N LYS A 65 2.95 4.27 18.39
CA LYS A 65 3.87 3.67 17.41
C LYS A 65 3.14 2.87 16.33
N GLY A 66 1.97 2.31 16.65
CA GLY A 66 1.17 1.49 15.75
C GLY A 66 1.86 0.17 15.39
N VAL A 67 1.19 -0.62 14.55
CA VAL A 67 1.75 -1.87 13.98
C VAL A 67 2.66 -1.51 12.79
N ASP A 68 3.80 -2.21 12.61
CA ASP A 68 4.61 -2.08 11.40
C ASP A 68 3.74 -2.34 10.16
N PHE A 69 3.95 -1.58 9.10
CA PHE A 69 3.28 -1.74 7.83
C PHE A 69 3.37 -3.18 7.30
N VAL A 70 4.52 -3.85 7.42
CA VAL A 70 4.71 -5.21 6.91
C VAL A 70 3.93 -6.25 7.73
N ASP A 71 3.60 -5.94 8.98
CA ASP A 71 2.79 -6.83 9.82
C ASP A 71 1.27 -6.65 9.61
N LYS A 72 0.85 -5.66 8.81
CA LYS A 72 -0.58 -5.39 8.53
C LYS A 72 -1.16 -6.19 7.38
N TYR A 73 -0.33 -6.79 6.54
CA TYR A 73 -0.77 -7.45 5.31
C TYR A 73 -0.03 -8.77 5.11
N ASN A 74 -0.71 -9.74 4.49
CA ASN A 74 -0.09 -11.01 4.10
C ASN A 74 0.51 -10.97 2.68
N HIS A 75 0.11 -9.98 1.89
CA HIS A 75 0.40 -9.89 0.47
C HIS A 75 0.83 -8.48 0.09
N PHE A 76 1.81 -8.37 -0.80
CA PHE A 76 2.42 -7.09 -1.14
C PHE A 76 2.75 -6.98 -2.63
N VAL A 77 2.83 -5.74 -3.11
CA VAL A 77 3.44 -5.38 -4.38
C VAL A 77 4.65 -4.49 -4.10
N THR A 78 5.82 -4.94 -4.52
CA THR A 78 7.02 -4.10 -4.55
C THR A 78 7.12 -3.43 -5.91
N ILE A 79 7.20 -2.10 -5.91
CA ILE A 79 7.35 -1.26 -7.09
C ILE A 79 8.80 -0.80 -7.13
N ILE A 80 9.47 -1.02 -8.26
CA ILE A 80 10.88 -0.68 -8.47
C ILE A 80 10.95 0.23 -9.69
N CYS A 81 11.53 1.40 -9.54
CA CYS A 81 11.86 2.28 -10.65
C CYS A 81 13.38 2.46 -10.73
N VAL A 82 13.88 2.59 -11.96
CA VAL A 82 15.29 2.72 -12.26
C VAL A 82 15.49 3.79 -13.33
N GLY A 83 16.56 4.57 -13.17
CA GLY A 83 17.10 5.44 -14.22
C GLY A 83 18.60 5.19 -14.39
N ILE A 84 19.11 5.40 -15.60
CA ILE A 84 20.51 5.14 -15.98
C ILE A 84 21.52 5.86 -15.08
N ASP A 85 21.15 7.02 -14.55
CA ASP A 85 21.90 7.75 -13.55
C ASP A 85 20.97 8.27 -12.44
N LYS A 86 21.55 8.93 -11.44
CA LYS A 86 20.81 9.49 -10.31
C LYS A 86 19.80 10.56 -10.72
N ASN A 87 20.15 11.47 -11.63
CA ASN A 87 19.29 12.60 -11.98
C ASN A 87 18.06 12.13 -12.76
N ILE A 88 18.28 11.33 -13.81
CA ILE A 88 17.20 10.72 -14.59
C ILE A 88 16.37 9.78 -13.69
N GLY A 89 17.04 9.03 -12.84
CA GLY A 89 16.42 8.15 -11.86
C GLY A 89 15.49 8.89 -10.91
N GLU A 90 15.96 9.93 -10.23
CA GLU A 90 15.17 10.72 -9.28
C GLU A 90 13.95 11.34 -9.95
N ASP A 91 14.12 11.95 -11.12
CA ASP A 91 13.04 12.56 -11.89
C ASP A 91 11.98 11.53 -12.30
N PHE A 92 12.41 10.41 -12.88
CA PHE A 92 11.51 9.34 -13.28
C PHE A 92 10.78 8.73 -12.08
N CYS A 93 11.50 8.44 -11.02
CA CYS A 93 10.95 7.83 -9.82
C CYS A 93 9.99 8.77 -9.06
N ASN A 94 10.23 10.08 -9.07
CA ASN A 94 9.28 11.06 -8.53
C ASN A 94 8.00 11.11 -9.39
N PHE A 95 8.14 11.03 -10.72
CA PHE A 95 6.99 10.90 -11.61
C PHE A 95 6.18 9.62 -11.33
N VAL A 96 6.86 8.47 -11.14
CA VAL A 96 6.23 7.20 -10.75
C VAL A 96 5.50 7.35 -9.42
N LYS A 97 6.17 7.88 -8.38
CA LYS A 97 5.61 8.06 -7.03
C LYS A 97 4.26 8.77 -7.06
N ASN A 98 4.18 9.89 -7.79
CA ASN A 98 2.98 10.71 -7.88
C ASN A 98 1.81 10.02 -8.61
N ARG A 99 2.08 8.90 -9.29
CA ARG A 99 1.09 8.15 -10.06
C ARG A 99 0.73 6.80 -9.44
N ILE A 100 1.47 6.30 -8.44
CA ILE A 100 1.15 5.01 -7.80
C ILE A 100 -0.29 5.00 -7.31
N ARG A 101 -0.72 6.04 -6.57
CA ARG A 101 -2.08 6.09 -6.04
C ARG A 101 -3.14 6.14 -7.15
N VAL A 102 -3.00 7.07 -8.10
CA VAL A 102 -4.03 7.35 -9.11
C VAL A 102 -4.07 6.30 -10.22
N GLU A 103 -2.95 5.65 -10.53
CA GLU A 103 -2.87 4.75 -11.69
C GLU A 103 -2.70 3.29 -11.31
N LEU A 104 -2.00 2.97 -10.21
CA LEU A 104 -1.84 1.58 -9.77
C LEU A 104 -2.91 1.19 -8.75
N VAL A 105 -3.01 1.91 -7.63
CA VAL A 105 -3.94 1.56 -6.53
C VAL A 105 -5.38 1.52 -7.03
N LEU A 106 -5.84 2.57 -7.73
CA LEU A 106 -7.18 2.56 -8.34
C LEU A 106 -7.38 1.43 -9.36
N SER A 107 -6.35 1.05 -10.12
CA SER A 107 -6.48 -0.07 -11.06
C SER A 107 -6.53 -1.43 -10.36
N LEU A 108 -5.83 -1.58 -9.23
CA LEU A 108 -5.84 -2.80 -8.45
C LEU A 108 -7.17 -3.00 -7.75
N GLU A 109 -7.88 -1.93 -7.41
CA GLU A 109 -9.25 -2.01 -6.86
C GLU A 109 -10.26 -2.59 -7.88
N GLU A 110 -9.95 -2.59 -9.17
CA GLU A 110 -10.73 -3.30 -10.19
C GLU A 110 -10.50 -4.83 -10.15
N TYR A 111 -9.55 -5.34 -9.34
CA TYR A 111 -9.26 -6.77 -9.24
C TYR A 111 -10.27 -7.45 -8.30
N PRO A 112 -11.06 -8.44 -8.77
CA PRO A 112 -12.25 -8.93 -8.04
C PRO A 112 -12.01 -9.49 -6.64
N LYS A 113 -10.78 -9.93 -6.35
CA LYS A 113 -10.43 -10.54 -5.05
C LYS A 113 -9.79 -9.57 -4.08
N LEU A 114 -9.42 -8.37 -4.53
CA LEU A 114 -8.82 -7.37 -3.66
C LEU A 114 -9.91 -6.59 -2.97
N GLU A 115 -9.87 -6.56 -1.65
CA GLU A 115 -10.78 -5.70 -0.89
C GLU A 115 -10.29 -4.25 -0.91
N TYR A 116 -9.00 -4.05 -0.61
CA TYR A 116 -8.34 -2.75 -0.73
C TYR A 116 -6.82 -2.91 -0.84
N SER A 117 -6.14 -1.82 -1.21
CA SER A 117 -4.68 -1.74 -1.16
C SER A 117 -4.20 -0.45 -0.50
N HIS A 118 -2.99 -0.48 0.04
CA HIS A 118 -2.42 0.66 0.76
C HIS A 118 -0.96 0.82 0.38
N ILE A 119 -0.58 2.01 -0.09
CA ILE A 119 0.84 2.36 -0.26
C ILE A 119 1.46 2.72 1.09
N SER A 120 2.64 2.18 1.41
CA SER A 120 3.34 2.61 2.61
C SER A 120 3.78 4.09 2.48
N PRO A 121 3.39 4.98 3.41
CA PRO A 121 3.75 6.39 3.33
C PRO A 121 5.26 6.62 3.52
N ASN A 122 5.90 5.78 4.34
CA ASN A 122 7.27 5.99 4.81
C ASN A 122 8.26 4.88 4.40
N LYS A 123 7.80 3.68 3.98
CA LYS A 123 8.72 2.62 3.52
C LYS A 123 9.07 2.81 2.04
N SER A 124 10.18 3.50 1.81
CA SER A 124 10.85 3.56 0.50
C SER A 124 12.36 3.39 0.64
N LYS A 125 13.00 2.70 -0.30
CA LYS A 125 14.45 2.55 -0.37
C LYS A 125 14.99 3.26 -1.61
N LYS A 126 16.19 3.86 -1.50
CA LYS A 126 16.88 4.54 -2.60
C LYS A 126 18.32 4.04 -2.68
N GLY A 127 18.88 3.95 -3.89
CA GLY A 127 20.28 3.53 -4.09
C GLY A 127 20.42 2.50 -5.21
N LYS A 128 21.29 1.50 -5.03
CA LYS A 128 21.42 0.37 -5.98
C LYS A 128 20.23 -0.58 -5.88
N CYS A 129 19.82 -1.17 -7.00
CA CYS A 129 18.75 -2.17 -6.99
C CYS A 129 19.14 -3.41 -6.20
N GLU A 130 18.22 -3.91 -5.38
CA GLU A 130 18.35 -5.24 -4.80
C GLU A 130 18.29 -6.30 -5.90
N LYS A 131 19.37 -7.10 -6.04
CA LYS A 131 19.51 -8.15 -7.08
C LYS A 131 18.35 -9.14 -7.07
N ARG A 132 17.84 -9.45 -5.88
CA ARG A 132 16.76 -10.41 -5.68
C ARG A 132 15.42 -9.95 -6.25
N LEU A 133 15.21 -8.64 -6.38
CA LEU A 133 13.94 -8.06 -6.83
C LEU A 133 13.90 -7.75 -8.34
N ILE A 134 15.05 -7.87 -9.01
CA ILE A 134 15.18 -7.63 -10.45
C ILE A 134 14.66 -8.86 -11.21
N ALA A 135 13.61 -8.68 -12.01
CA ALA A 135 13.07 -9.73 -12.86
C ALA A 135 13.81 -9.82 -14.21
N GLY A 136 14.19 -11.04 -14.60
CA GLY A 136 14.66 -11.37 -15.95
C GLY A 136 16.17 -11.21 -16.20
N LYS A 137 16.80 -12.26 -16.75
CA LYS A 137 18.24 -12.28 -17.08
C LYS A 137 18.64 -11.20 -18.08
N LYS A 138 17.77 -10.89 -19.04
CA LYS A 138 18.06 -9.99 -20.18
C LYS A 138 18.33 -8.53 -19.78
N PHE A 139 17.75 -8.07 -18.68
CA PHE A 139 17.90 -6.68 -18.23
C PHE A 139 18.73 -6.56 -16.95
N LYS A 140 19.16 -7.67 -16.36
CA LYS A 140 19.82 -7.72 -15.05
C LYS A 140 20.94 -6.69 -14.89
N LYS A 141 21.83 -6.57 -15.89
CA LYS A 141 22.92 -5.58 -15.91
C LYS A 141 22.44 -4.13 -15.84
N PHE A 142 21.35 -3.80 -16.53
CA PHE A 142 20.76 -2.44 -16.48
C PHE A 142 20.27 -2.12 -15.08
N TRP A 143 19.60 -3.04 -14.40
CA TRP A 143 19.09 -2.76 -13.06
C TRP A 143 20.20 -2.71 -12.00
N GLU A 144 21.22 -3.57 -12.10
CA GLU A 144 22.27 -3.70 -11.07
C GLU A 144 23.21 -2.49 -11.00
N ASN A 145 23.44 -1.81 -12.12
CA ASN A 145 24.42 -0.74 -12.23
C ASN A 145 23.81 0.67 -12.09
N ASN A 146 22.49 0.75 -12.05
CA ASN A 146 21.77 2.01 -12.19
C ASN A 146 21.09 2.44 -10.89
N TRP A 147 20.73 3.72 -10.83
CA TRP A 147 20.07 4.29 -9.67
C TRP A 147 18.61 3.81 -9.59
N CYS A 148 18.17 3.46 -8.39
CA CYS A 148 16.82 2.95 -8.16
C CYS A 148 16.14 3.55 -6.95
N LYS A 149 14.80 3.47 -6.99
CA LYS A 149 13.94 3.71 -5.85
C LYS A 149 12.83 2.67 -5.81
N GLN A 150 12.45 2.30 -4.59
CA GLN A 150 11.51 1.22 -4.34
C GLN A 150 10.42 1.65 -3.37
N TRP A 151 9.21 1.14 -3.58
CA TRP A 151 8.07 1.29 -2.68
C TRP A 151 7.36 -0.04 -2.48
N ILE A 152 6.59 -0.11 -1.41
CA ILE A 152 5.74 -1.26 -1.10
C ILE A 152 4.27 -0.84 -1.01
N VAL A 153 3.40 -1.66 -1.59
CA VAL A 153 1.95 -1.57 -1.47
C VAL A 153 1.46 -2.86 -0.79
N GLY A 154 0.74 -2.72 0.32
CA GLY A 154 0.05 -3.83 0.98
C GLY A 154 -1.27 -4.12 0.28
N LEU A 155 -1.58 -5.39 0.11
CA LEU A 155 -2.81 -5.88 -0.50
C LEU A 155 -3.64 -6.59 0.56
N ASN A 156 -4.89 -6.18 0.72
CA ASN A 156 -5.85 -6.94 1.52
C ASN A 156 -6.57 -7.93 0.61
N LEU A 157 -6.08 -9.16 0.62
CA LEU A 157 -6.65 -10.29 -0.10
C LEU A 157 -7.20 -11.27 0.93
N PRO A 158 -8.14 -12.16 0.54
CA PRO A 158 -8.68 -13.19 1.42
C PRO A 158 -7.56 -13.99 2.09
N GLU A 159 -7.77 -14.42 3.33
CA GLU A 159 -6.74 -15.14 4.10
C GLU A 159 -6.24 -16.42 3.40
N LEU A 160 -7.15 -17.12 2.71
CA LEU A 160 -6.84 -18.31 1.91
C LEU A 160 -6.38 -17.99 0.48
N PHE A 161 -5.93 -16.75 0.21
CA PHE A 161 -5.47 -16.36 -1.11
C PHE A 161 -4.20 -17.13 -1.49
N ASN A 162 -4.37 -18.05 -2.44
CA ASN A 162 -3.27 -18.78 -3.03
C ASN A 162 -2.81 -18.10 -4.32
N TYR A 163 -1.53 -17.68 -4.37
CA TYR A 163 -0.91 -17.09 -5.55
C TYR A 163 -0.60 -18.13 -6.64
N SER A 164 -1.67 -18.74 -7.16
CA SER A 164 -1.61 -19.72 -8.25
C SER A 164 -1.19 -19.09 -9.57
N LYS A 165 -0.90 -19.93 -10.58
CA LYS A 165 -0.59 -19.46 -11.94
C LYS A 165 -1.67 -18.54 -12.51
N LYS A 166 -2.95 -18.83 -12.24
CA LYS A 166 -4.09 -18.01 -12.68
C LYS A 166 -4.06 -16.63 -12.04
N GLU A 167 -3.93 -16.57 -10.71
CA GLU A 167 -3.89 -15.29 -9.98
C GLU A 167 -2.66 -14.46 -10.35
N LYS A 168 -1.52 -15.11 -10.59
CA LYS A 168 -0.33 -14.44 -11.11
C LYS A 168 -0.58 -13.77 -12.45
N ILE A 169 -1.27 -14.44 -13.38
CA ILE A 169 -1.62 -13.86 -14.68
C ILE A 169 -2.58 -12.68 -14.49
N SER A 170 -3.62 -12.84 -13.67
CA SER A 170 -4.61 -11.79 -13.40
C SER A 170 -3.99 -10.55 -12.74
N LEU A 171 -3.17 -10.69 -11.71
CA LEU A 171 -2.49 -9.55 -11.08
C LEU A 171 -1.46 -8.89 -12.02
N ASN A 172 -0.72 -9.68 -12.79
CA ASN A 172 0.25 -9.14 -13.75
C ASN A 172 -0.41 -8.30 -14.85
N TYR A 173 -1.67 -8.54 -15.20
CA TYR A 173 -2.40 -7.68 -16.13
C TYR A 173 -2.42 -6.22 -15.64
N TYR A 174 -2.78 -6.00 -14.37
CA TYR A 174 -2.82 -4.65 -13.76
C TYR A 174 -1.41 -4.03 -13.67
N PHE A 175 -0.41 -4.84 -13.32
CA PHE A 175 0.97 -4.37 -13.27
C PHE A 175 1.47 -3.90 -14.64
N LEU A 176 1.22 -4.68 -15.70
CA LEU A 176 1.61 -4.33 -17.06
C LEU A 176 0.82 -3.13 -17.59
N LYS A 177 -0.47 -3.02 -17.27
CA LYS A 177 -1.32 -1.85 -17.57
C LYS A 177 -0.71 -0.57 -16.99
N PHE A 178 -0.33 -0.59 -15.71
CA PHE A 178 0.37 0.52 -15.05
C PHE A 178 1.72 0.83 -15.71
N ILE A 179 2.59 -0.16 -15.88
CA ILE A 179 3.93 0.02 -16.49
C ILE A 179 3.82 0.68 -17.87
N LYS A 180 2.94 0.16 -18.74
CA LYS A 180 2.75 0.66 -20.10
C LYS A 180 2.29 2.12 -20.09
N LYS A 181 1.33 2.46 -19.22
CA LYS A 181 0.78 3.82 -19.09
C LYS A 181 1.82 4.81 -18.58
N ILE A 182 2.56 4.46 -17.52
CA ILE A 182 3.58 5.32 -16.91
C ILE A 182 4.74 5.58 -17.87
N LYS A 183 5.34 4.51 -18.44
CA LYS A 183 6.43 4.68 -19.40
C LYS A 183 5.97 5.52 -20.60
N GLY A 184 4.80 5.20 -21.16
CA GLY A 184 4.23 5.93 -22.29
C GLY A 184 4.06 7.43 -22.02
N LYS A 185 3.51 7.80 -20.86
CA LYS A 185 3.34 9.21 -20.47
C LYS A 185 4.68 9.91 -20.24
N TYR A 186 5.60 9.29 -19.49
CA TYR A 186 6.88 9.91 -19.15
C TYR A 186 7.75 10.18 -20.39
N ILE A 187 7.88 9.18 -21.26
CA ILE A 187 8.66 9.29 -22.51
C ILE A 187 8.12 10.41 -23.39
N LYS A 188 6.79 10.51 -23.54
CA LYS A 188 6.15 11.59 -24.31
C LYS A 188 6.43 12.98 -23.72
N LEU A 189 6.38 13.12 -22.39
CA LEU A 189 6.55 14.41 -21.72
C LEU A 189 8.00 14.88 -21.68
N LYS A 190 8.94 13.96 -21.47
CA LYS A 190 10.36 14.31 -21.24
C LYS A 190 11.24 14.12 -22.47
N LYS A 191 10.73 13.53 -23.56
CA LYS A 191 11.49 13.23 -24.78
C LYS A 191 12.78 12.41 -24.52
N ILE A 192 12.75 11.52 -23.53
CA ILE A 192 13.88 10.67 -23.14
C ILE A 192 13.76 9.30 -23.83
N GLU A 193 14.89 8.66 -24.13
CA GLU A 193 14.93 7.31 -24.67
C GLU A 193 14.31 6.26 -23.75
N ARG A 194 13.63 5.27 -24.33
CA ARG A 194 12.93 4.21 -23.57
C ARG A 194 13.85 3.35 -22.71
N THR A 195 15.12 3.29 -23.10
CA THR A 195 16.24 2.53 -22.52
C THR A 195 16.79 3.19 -21.27
N ASN A 196 16.58 4.49 -21.07
CA ASN A 196 17.16 5.21 -19.93
C ASN A 196 16.40 5.00 -18.63
N VAL A 197 15.18 4.46 -18.69
CA VAL A 197 14.32 4.24 -17.52
C VAL A 197 13.61 2.89 -17.57
N ALA A 198 13.44 2.28 -16.40
CA ALA A 198 12.69 1.03 -16.25
C ALA A 198 11.83 1.02 -15.00
N ILE A 199 10.71 0.31 -15.07
CA ILE A 199 9.81 0.09 -13.94
C ILE A 199 9.41 -1.39 -13.91
N ASN A 200 9.40 -1.97 -12.72
CA ASN A 200 9.03 -3.35 -12.48
C ASN A 200 8.15 -3.42 -11.24
N LEU A 201 7.13 -4.27 -11.30
CA LEU A 201 6.24 -4.54 -10.20
C LEU A 201 6.30 -6.03 -9.91
N ARG A 202 6.45 -6.37 -8.63
CA ARG A 202 6.57 -7.74 -8.19
C ARG A 202 5.65 -8.00 -7.02
N TYR A 203 4.85 -9.05 -7.12
CA TYR A 203 4.14 -9.61 -5.99
C TYR A 203 5.11 -10.33 -5.04
N THR A 204 4.91 -10.15 -3.74
CA THR A 204 5.65 -10.83 -2.67
C THR A 204 4.70 -11.21 -1.54
N ASP A 205 4.89 -12.38 -0.93
CA ASP A 205 4.20 -12.76 0.31
C ASP A 205 4.83 -12.07 1.54
N ILE A 206 4.22 -12.26 2.71
CA ILE A 206 4.69 -11.70 3.98
C ILE A 206 6.10 -12.16 4.37
N HIS A 207 6.49 -13.40 4.08
CA HIS A 207 7.82 -13.90 4.45
C HIS A 207 8.91 -13.22 3.61
N GLU A 208 8.67 -13.06 2.31
CA GLU A 208 9.57 -12.31 1.44
C GLU A 208 9.55 -10.80 1.78
N ALA A 209 8.37 -10.25 2.06
CA ALA A 209 8.25 -8.85 2.44
C ALA A 209 8.98 -8.53 3.74
N LYS A 210 8.90 -9.38 4.78
CA LYS A 210 9.65 -9.21 6.03
C LYS A 210 11.16 -9.27 5.82
N LYS A 211 11.65 -10.21 5.02
CA LYS A 211 13.09 -10.30 4.69
C LYS A 211 13.63 -9.05 4.01
N PHE A 212 12.79 -8.37 3.22
CA PHE A 212 13.22 -7.22 2.44
C PHE A 212 12.89 -5.88 3.10
N TRP A 213 11.74 -5.74 3.74
CA TRP A 213 11.17 -4.50 4.24
C TRP A 213 11.03 -4.45 5.78
N GLY A 214 11.28 -5.57 6.47
CA GLY A 214 11.31 -5.61 7.93
C GLY A 214 12.40 -4.69 8.46
N ASP A 215 12.10 -4.04 9.56
CA ASP A 215 13.10 -3.29 10.32
C ASP A 215 13.88 -4.33 11.15
N ASN A 216 15.20 -4.42 10.95
CA ASN A 216 16.08 -5.24 11.80
C ASN A 216 16.28 -4.56 13.16
#